data_AF-A0A7J7YKD2-F1
#
_entry.id   AF-A0A7J7YKD2-F1
#
_cell.length_a   1.000
_cell.length_b   1.000
_cell.length_c   1.000
_cell.angle_alpha   90.00
_cell.angle_beta   90.00
_cell.angle_gamma   90.00
#
_symmetry.space_group_name_H-M   'P 1'
#
loop_
_entity.id
_entity.type
_entity.pdbx_description
1 polymer ?
#
loop_
_entity_poly.entity_id
_entity_poly.type
_entity_poly.pdbx_seq_one_letter_code
_entity_poly.pdbx_strand_id
1 'polypeptide(L)'
;MKKKKKKYKDYQPNYFLSIPITNKEITKGIKILQNAVIQQDKRLAKAMTGDGSFHVTLLVMQLNDDEVNIGIDALLELKPFIEEILQGKHLTLPFQGVDTFGNQVGFVKLAEGEHMNPLLEIAEVAKRTFQEKGILAGESRSFKPHLTFMKLYKVPWLRKMGVKKIDPKFYEKFISHRFGDEMLHRIDLCSMLKKKQSNGYYHCESSIVIGQRPIGIQDLINEALQRERMVLKSKVKQIKELLLQPETQAKIRRELFEGRSINNSNQENDVDFNATLT
;
A
#
# COMPACT_ATOMS: atom_id res chain seq x y z
N MET A 1 25.18 -4.61 -13.07
CA MET A 1 24.18 -5.63 -13.48
C MET A 1 22.86 -4.93 -13.79
N LYS A 2 22.36 -5.00 -15.04
CA LYS A 2 21.04 -4.42 -15.39
C LYS A 2 19.95 -5.26 -14.71
N LYS A 3 19.19 -4.68 -13.78
CA LYS A 3 18.02 -5.33 -13.16
C LYS A 3 17.08 -5.81 -14.28
N LYS A 4 16.85 -7.12 -14.38
CA LYS A 4 15.86 -7.70 -15.29
C LYS A 4 14.50 -7.09 -14.97
N LYS A 5 13.88 -6.40 -15.93
CA LYS A 5 12.49 -5.93 -15.80
C LYS A 5 11.58 -7.14 -15.54
N LYS A 6 10.82 -7.11 -14.43
CA LYS A 6 9.83 -8.14 -14.06
C LYS A 6 8.83 -8.28 -15.23
N LYS A 7 8.58 -9.51 -15.70
CA LYS A 7 7.66 -9.76 -16.83
C LYS A 7 6.22 -9.44 -16.41
N TYR A 8 5.49 -8.69 -17.23
CA TYR A 8 4.08 -8.31 -17.05
C TYR A 8 3.09 -9.50 -17.04
N LYS A 9 3.54 -10.71 -17.38
CA LYS A 9 2.67 -11.89 -17.62
C LYS A 9 2.05 -12.47 -16.34
N ASP A 10 2.66 -12.20 -15.18
CA ASP A 10 2.20 -12.66 -13.86
C ASP A 10 1.79 -11.49 -12.94
N TYR A 11 1.47 -10.33 -13.52
CA TYR A 11 1.09 -9.15 -12.75
C TYR A 11 -0.28 -9.33 -12.11
N GLN A 12 -0.30 -9.52 -10.80
CA GLN A 12 -1.51 -9.48 -9.99
C GLN A 12 -1.29 -8.51 -8.82
N PRO A 13 -1.97 -7.35 -8.81
CA PRO A 13 -1.84 -6.42 -7.71
C PRO A 13 -2.24 -7.05 -6.37
N ASN A 14 -1.44 -6.80 -5.35
CA ASN A 14 -1.69 -7.23 -3.97
C ASN A 14 -1.60 -6.07 -2.96
N TYR A 15 -1.17 -4.88 -3.41
CA TYR A 15 -1.17 -3.64 -2.66
C TYR A 15 -1.74 -2.49 -3.50
N PHE A 16 -2.16 -1.42 -2.83
CA PHE A 16 -2.67 -0.22 -3.49
C PHE A 16 -2.52 1.03 -2.61
N LEU A 17 -2.46 2.18 -3.25
CA LEU A 17 -2.64 3.48 -2.60
C LEU A 17 -4.12 3.79 -2.50
N SER A 18 -4.53 4.21 -1.31
CA SER A 18 -5.92 4.36 -0.93
C SER A 18 -6.17 5.77 -0.38
N ILE A 19 -7.19 6.45 -0.90
CA ILE A 19 -7.76 7.64 -0.27
C ILE A 19 -8.96 7.16 0.55
N PRO A 20 -8.86 7.09 1.90
CA PRO A 20 -9.97 6.69 2.76
C PRO A 20 -11.12 7.70 2.67
N ILE A 21 -12.37 7.22 2.75
CA ILE A 21 -13.53 8.09 2.93
C ILE A 21 -13.75 8.34 4.42
N THR A 22 -13.53 9.57 4.86
CA THR A 22 -13.65 9.98 6.26
C THR A 22 -14.92 10.76 6.54
N ASN A 23 -15.51 11.40 5.52
CA ASN A 23 -16.75 12.13 5.65
C ASN A 23 -17.93 11.18 5.98
N LYS A 24 -18.55 11.40 7.14
CA LYS A 24 -19.64 10.57 7.64
C LYS A 24 -20.91 10.70 6.81
N GLU A 25 -21.14 11.82 6.14
CA GLU A 25 -22.29 11.98 5.25
C GLU A 25 -22.19 11.04 4.05
N ILE A 26 -21.01 10.95 3.42
CA ILE A 26 -20.77 10.03 2.31
C ILE A 26 -20.99 8.58 2.75
N THR A 27 -20.34 8.17 3.86
CA THR A 27 -20.47 6.77 4.33
C THR A 27 -21.91 6.41 4.72
N LYS A 28 -22.66 7.34 5.34
CA LYS A 28 -24.09 7.16 5.64
C LYS A 28 -24.93 7.08 4.37
N GLY A 29 -24.69 7.96 3.40
CA GLY A 29 -25.39 7.97 2.11
C GLY A 29 -25.19 6.66 1.34
N ILE A 30 -23.96 6.14 1.32
CA ILE A 30 -23.66 4.84 0.71
C ILE A 30 -24.36 3.71 1.46
N LYS A 31 -24.41 3.77 2.80
CA LYS A 31 -25.14 2.77 3.59
C LYS A 31 -26.64 2.75 3.27
N ILE A 32 -27.25 3.92 3.10
CA ILE A 32 -28.64 4.06 2.68
C ILE A 32 -28.84 3.44 1.29
N LEU A 33 -27.96 3.73 0.33
CA LEU A 33 -27.95 3.10 -0.99
C LEU A 33 -27.86 1.57 -0.89
N GLN A 34 -26.88 1.05 -0.14
CA GLN A 34 -26.70 -0.41 0.03
C GLN A 34 -27.96 -1.05 0.61
N ASN A 35 -28.55 -0.44 1.65
CA ASN A 35 -29.79 -0.94 2.27
C ASN A 35 -30.96 -0.94 1.28
N ALA A 36 -31.12 0.11 0.47
CA ALA A 36 -32.15 0.19 -0.55
C ALA A 36 -32.00 -0.89 -1.63
N VAL A 37 -30.77 -1.24 -2.02
CA VAL A 37 -30.48 -2.35 -2.94
C VAL A 37 -30.81 -3.70 -2.29
N ILE A 38 -30.40 -3.91 -1.04
CA ILE A 38 -30.65 -5.17 -0.29
C ILE A 38 -32.15 -5.39 -0.06
N GLN A 39 -32.92 -4.32 0.18
CA GLN A 39 -34.37 -4.41 0.36
C GLN A 39 -35.07 -4.95 -0.90
N GLN A 40 -34.54 -4.63 -2.08
CA GLN A 40 -35.08 -5.13 -3.36
C GLN A 40 -34.65 -6.58 -3.63
N ASP A 41 -33.40 -6.95 -3.31
CA ASP A 41 -32.94 -8.34 -3.37
C ASP A 41 -31.96 -8.67 -2.23
N LYS A 42 -32.46 -9.40 -1.22
CA LYS A 42 -31.71 -9.76 -0.01
C LYS A 42 -30.45 -10.57 -0.31
N ARG A 43 -30.39 -11.27 -1.45
CA ARG A 43 -29.23 -12.08 -1.84
C ARG A 43 -27.99 -11.22 -2.09
N LEU A 44 -28.18 -9.95 -2.46
CA LEU A 44 -27.10 -9.01 -2.77
C LEU A 44 -26.32 -8.54 -1.53
N ALA A 45 -26.80 -8.81 -0.31
CA ALA A 45 -26.14 -8.37 0.93
C ALA A 45 -24.66 -8.78 1.00
N LYS A 46 -24.32 -10.01 0.57
CA LYS A 46 -22.93 -10.51 0.57
C LYS A 46 -22.03 -9.83 -0.48
N ALA A 47 -22.60 -9.15 -1.46
CA ALA A 47 -21.85 -8.42 -2.49
C ALA A 47 -21.48 -7.00 -2.05
N MET A 48 -22.02 -6.51 -0.93
CA MET A 48 -21.75 -5.16 -0.43
C MET A 48 -20.33 -5.03 0.12
N THR A 49 -19.72 -3.89 -0.18
CA THR A 49 -18.46 -3.49 0.45
C THR A 49 -18.75 -3.10 1.89
N GLY A 50 -17.97 -3.62 2.84
CA GLY A 50 -18.18 -3.33 4.26
C GLY A 50 -17.95 -1.86 4.58
N ASP A 51 -18.74 -1.34 5.51
CA ASP A 51 -18.83 0.09 5.86
C ASP A 51 -17.48 0.73 6.17
N GLY A 52 -16.58 -0.01 6.83
CA GLY A 52 -15.24 0.45 7.16
C GLY A 52 -14.23 0.44 6.02
N SER A 53 -14.60 0.04 4.79
CA SER A 53 -13.65 -0.15 3.68
C SER A 53 -13.89 0.74 2.47
N PHE A 54 -14.71 1.78 2.61
CA PHE A 54 -14.91 2.80 1.58
C PHE A 54 -13.62 3.59 1.33
N HIS A 55 -13.19 3.61 0.06
CA HIS A 55 -11.98 4.29 -0.38
C HIS A 55 -12.04 4.55 -1.89
N VAL A 56 -11.22 5.51 -2.35
CA VAL A 56 -10.81 5.62 -3.76
C VAL A 56 -9.45 4.98 -3.91
N THR A 57 -9.32 4.02 -4.83
CA THR A 57 -8.02 3.46 -5.20
C THR A 57 -7.29 4.46 -6.08
N LEU A 58 -6.12 4.95 -5.67
CA LEU A 58 -5.31 5.90 -6.44
C LEU A 58 -4.32 5.18 -7.37
N LEU A 59 -3.72 4.10 -6.90
CA LEU A 59 -2.71 3.31 -7.63
C LEU A 59 -2.72 1.88 -7.14
N VAL A 60 -2.66 0.90 -8.04
CA VAL A 60 -2.46 -0.51 -7.68
C VAL A 60 -1.02 -0.95 -7.99
N MET A 61 -0.51 -1.91 -7.22
CA MET A 61 0.88 -2.37 -7.36
C MET A 61 1.05 -3.81 -6.87
N GLN A 62 2.17 -4.41 -7.25
CA GLN A 62 2.61 -5.70 -6.75
C GLN A 62 3.86 -5.52 -5.89
N LEU A 63 3.78 -5.93 -4.62
CA LEU A 63 4.91 -5.93 -3.67
C LEU A 63 5.08 -7.36 -3.12
N ASN A 64 6.29 -7.91 -3.19
CA ASN A 64 6.69 -9.02 -2.32
C ASN A 64 7.13 -8.51 -0.94
N ASP A 65 7.43 -9.42 -0.01
CA ASP A 65 7.81 -9.07 1.37
C ASP A 65 9.05 -8.17 1.45
N ASP A 66 9.96 -8.26 0.47
CA ASP A 66 11.14 -7.42 0.39
C ASP A 66 10.86 -6.03 -0.19
N GLU A 67 9.86 -5.92 -1.05
CA GLU A 67 9.43 -4.70 -1.72
C GLU A 67 8.50 -3.85 -0.85
N VAL A 68 7.92 -4.38 0.24
CA VAL A 68 7.00 -3.61 1.12
C VAL A 68 7.66 -2.33 1.65
N ASN A 69 8.89 -2.43 2.20
CA ASN A 69 9.60 -1.25 2.70
C ASN A 69 9.91 -0.25 1.58
N ILE A 70 10.22 -0.73 0.37
CA ILE A 70 10.45 0.13 -0.79
C ILE A 70 9.15 0.88 -1.15
N GLY A 71 8.00 0.22 -1.07
CA GLY A 71 6.70 0.84 -1.27
C GLY A 71 6.37 1.90 -0.21
N ILE A 72 6.75 1.66 1.06
CA ILE A 72 6.64 2.66 2.12
C ILE A 72 7.51 3.88 1.82
N ASP A 73 8.78 3.66 1.45
CA ASP A 73 9.71 4.75 1.10
C ASP A 73 9.18 5.56 -0.10
N ALA A 74 8.66 4.88 -1.12
CA ALA A 74 8.03 5.51 -2.29
C ALA A 74 6.80 6.36 -1.91
N LEU A 75 5.97 5.90 -0.96
CA LEU A 75 4.83 6.68 -0.46
C LEU A 75 5.31 7.93 0.28
N LEU A 76 6.36 7.83 1.10
CA LEU A 76 6.90 8.99 1.82
C LEU A 76 7.51 10.03 0.87
N GLU A 77 8.20 9.58 -0.18
CA GLU A 77 8.75 10.44 -1.22
C GLU A 77 7.67 11.06 -2.11
N LEU A 78 6.50 10.43 -2.21
CA LEU A 78 5.36 10.97 -2.96
C LEU A 78 4.78 12.25 -2.31
N LYS A 79 4.82 12.36 -0.99
CA LYS A 79 4.23 13.49 -0.24
C LYS A 79 4.61 14.89 -0.78
N PRO A 80 5.90 15.27 -0.90
CA PRO A 80 6.27 16.60 -1.39
C PRO A 80 5.76 16.90 -2.79
N PHE A 81 5.70 15.91 -3.69
CA PHE A 81 5.15 16.12 -5.03
C PHE A 81 3.64 16.40 -5.00
N ILE A 82 2.90 15.74 -4.09
CA ILE A 82 1.47 16.03 -3.92
C ILE A 82 1.28 17.46 -3.41
N GLU A 83 2.06 17.87 -2.40
CA GLU A 83 1.98 19.24 -1.86
C GLU A 83 2.33 20.30 -2.92
N GLU A 84 3.27 19.99 -3.82
CA GLU A 84 3.63 20.84 -4.96
C GLU A 84 2.49 20.96 -5.98
N ILE A 85 1.85 19.84 -6.37
CA ILE A 85 0.68 19.83 -7.26
C ILE A 85 -0.47 20.66 -6.66
N LEU A 86 -0.69 20.53 -5.36
CA LEU A 86 -1.77 21.21 -4.67
C LEU A 86 -1.49 22.69 -4.37
N GLN A 87 -0.22 23.11 -4.38
CA GLN A 87 0.20 24.50 -4.12
C GLN A 87 -0.42 25.09 -2.83
N GLY A 88 -0.55 24.26 -1.80
CA GLY A 88 -1.16 24.63 -0.52
C GLY A 88 -2.69 24.77 -0.53
N LYS A 89 -3.37 24.43 -1.63
CA LYS A 89 -4.84 24.34 -1.72
C LYS A 89 -5.30 22.95 -1.28
N HIS A 90 -6.53 22.87 -0.77
CA HIS A 90 -7.17 21.58 -0.51
C HIS A 90 -7.73 20.97 -1.80
N LEU A 91 -7.56 19.66 -1.98
CA LEU A 91 -8.25 18.91 -3.02
C LEU A 91 -9.52 18.28 -2.46
N THR A 92 -10.67 18.73 -2.94
CA THR A 92 -11.99 18.22 -2.54
C THR A 92 -12.58 17.35 -3.65
N LEU A 93 -13.08 16.19 -3.29
CA LEU A 93 -13.59 15.15 -4.18
C LEU A 93 -15.12 15.02 -4.02
N PRO A 94 -15.93 15.64 -4.90
CA PRO A 94 -17.38 15.58 -4.84
C PRO A 94 -17.93 14.25 -5.37
N PHE A 95 -18.67 13.51 -4.55
CA PHE A 95 -19.28 12.24 -4.94
C PHE A 95 -20.75 12.42 -5.29
N GLN A 96 -21.11 12.11 -6.54
CA GLN A 96 -22.46 12.27 -7.05
C GLN A 96 -22.84 11.22 -8.08
N GLY A 97 -24.01 10.61 -7.89
CA GLY A 97 -24.57 9.63 -8.80
C GLY A 97 -23.91 8.26 -8.71
N VAL A 98 -24.55 7.28 -9.32
CA VAL A 98 -24.17 5.87 -9.27
C VAL A 98 -23.99 5.34 -10.69
N ASP A 99 -23.02 4.45 -10.87
CA ASP A 99 -22.80 3.72 -12.12
C ASP A 99 -22.17 2.34 -11.85
N THR A 100 -21.92 1.57 -12.91
CA THR A 100 -21.34 0.23 -12.83
C THR A 100 -20.23 -0.03 -13.85
N PHE A 101 -19.25 -0.85 -13.46
CA PHE A 101 -18.30 -1.44 -14.41
C PHE A 101 -18.77 -2.82 -14.82
N GLY A 102 -19.14 -2.96 -16.09
CA GLY A 102 -19.58 -4.22 -16.69
C GLY A 102 -20.75 -4.87 -15.94
N ASN A 103 -21.56 -4.07 -15.25
CA ASN A 103 -22.63 -4.53 -14.36
C ASN A 103 -22.16 -5.52 -13.26
N GLN A 104 -20.87 -5.52 -12.91
CA GLN A 104 -20.29 -6.39 -11.87
C GLN A 104 -19.82 -5.62 -10.65
N VAL A 105 -19.45 -4.35 -10.81
CA VAL A 105 -19.00 -3.48 -9.72
C VAL A 105 -19.89 -2.26 -9.72
N GLY A 106 -20.60 -2.00 -8.63
CA GLY A 106 -21.39 -0.79 -8.43
C GLY A 106 -20.59 0.23 -7.65
N PHE A 107 -20.54 1.47 -8.14
CA PHE A 107 -19.78 2.55 -7.52
C PHE A 107 -20.52 3.87 -7.55
N VAL A 108 -20.22 4.72 -6.57
CA VAL A 108 -20.56 6.14 -6.60
C VAL A 108 -19.52 6.87 -7.44
N LYS A 109 -19.97 7.73 -8.35
CA LYS A 109 -19.08 8.47 -9.25
C LYS A 109 -18.44 9.64 -8.52
N LEU A 110 -17.20 9.93 -8.87
CA LEU A 110 -16.63 11.26 -8.67
C LEU A 110 -17.29 12.19 -9.70
N ALA A 111 -17.82 13.33 -9.27
CA ALA A 111 -18.42 14.30 -10.19
C ALA A 111 -17.34 14.92 -11.09
N GLU A 112 -17.74 15.43 -12.26
CA GLU A 112 -16.83 16.18 -13.12
C GLU A 112 -16.51 17.54 -12.50
N GLY A 113 -15.31 18.07 -12.76
CA GLY A 113 -14.90 19.39 -12.27
C GLY A 113 -13.37 19.57 -12.18
N GLU A 114 -12.97 20.74 -11.70
CA GLU A 114 -11.55 21.17 -11.61
C GLU A 114 -10.68 20.24 -10.76
N HIS A 115 -11.26 19.52 -9.79
CA HIS A 115 -10.56 18.54 -8.95
C HIS A 115 -10.03 17.32 -9.72
N MET A 116 -10.53 17.06 -10.92
CA MET A 116 -10.10 15.91 -11.73
C MET A 116 -8.64 16.02 -12.17
N ASN A 117 -8.22 17.18 -12.67
CA ASN A 117 -6.85 17.39 -13.16
C ASN A 117 -5.78 17.12 -12.09
N PRO A 118 -5.80 17.76 -10.90
CA PRO A 118 -4.81 17.48 -9.87
C PRO A 118 -4.89 16.03 -9.36
N LEU A 119 -6.08 15.40 -9.31
CA LEU A 119 -6.19 14.00 -8.91
C LEU A 119 -5.54 13.05 -9.92
N LEU A 120 -5.72 13.30 -11.23
CA LEU A 120 -5.08 12.53 -12.30
C LEU A 120 -3.56 12.74 -12.28
N GLU A 121 -3.10 13.97 -12.06
CA GLU A 121 -1.68 14.28 -11.94
C GLU A 121 -1.04 13.58 -10.73
N ILE A 122 -1.69 13.61 -9.56
CA ILE A 122 -1.26 12.86 -8.37
C ILE A 122 -1.16 11.36 -8.67
N ALA A 123 -2.13 10.79 -9.38
CA ALA A 123 -2.11 9.36 -9.73
C ALA A 123 -0.94 9.01 -10.66
N GLU A 124 -0.63 9.85 -11.64
CA GLU A 124 0.48 9.62 -12.58
C GLU A 124 1.84 9.82 -11.90
N VAL A 125 1.98 10.85 -11.05
CA VAL A 125 3.19 11.05 -10.25
C VAL A 125 3.39 9.89 -9.28
N ALA A 126 2.34 9.44 -8.59
CA ALA A 126 2.40 8.25 -7.74
C ALA A 126 2.89 7.02 -8.52
N LYS A 127 2.32 6.77 -9.70
CA LYS A 127 2.75 5.67 -10.56
C LYS A 127 4.23 5.78 -10.93
N ARG A 128 4.69 6.97 -11.35
CA ARG A 128 6.08 7.24 -11.71
C ARG A 128 7.02 7.02 -10.52
N THR A 129 6.74 7.62 -9.36
CA THR A 129 7.56 7.48 -8.14
C THR A 129 7.73 6.01 -7.73
N PHE A 130 6.67 5.22 -7.79
CA PHE A 130 6.75 3.78 -7.47
C PHE A 130 7.53 3.00 -8.54
N GLN A 131 7.32 3.29 -9.83
CA GLN A 131 8.04 2.62 -10.91
C GLN A 131 9.54 2.93 -10.93
N GLU A 132 9.95 4.16 -10.59
CA GLU A 132 11.36 4.57 -10.48
C GLU A 132 12.10 3.80 -9.37
N LYS A 133 11.39 3.38 -8.33
CA LYS A 133 11.90 2.48 -7.27
C LYS A 133 11.96 1.01 -7.71
N GLY A 134 11.52 0.70 -8.94
CA GLY A 134 11.47 -0.65 -9.49
C GLY A 134 10.24 -1.45 -9.09
N ILE A 135 9.21 -0.82 -8.52
CA ILE A 135 7.94 -1.48 -8.18
C ILE A 135 7.09 -1.60 -9.44
N LEU A 136 6.48 -2.77 -9.62
CA LEU A 136 5.49 -2.97 -10.68
C LEU A 136 4.16 -2.34 -10.25
N ALA A 137 3.93 -1.10 -10.67
CA ALA A 137 2.76 -0.29 -10.32
C ALA A 137 2.00 0.22 -11.56
N GLY A 138 0.69 0.36 -11.40
CA GLY A 138 -0.24 0.85 -12.43
C GLY A 138 -0.82 -0.26 -13.32
N GLU A 139 -1.92 0.09 -13.99
CA GLU A 139 -2.58 -0.77 -14.98
C GLU A 139 -2.48 -0.17 -16.38
N SER A 140 -2.76 -0.96 -17.41
CA SER A 140 -2.86 -0.48 -18.79
C SER A 140 -4.12 0.35 -19.05
N ARG A 141 -5.14 0.19 -18.20
CA ARG A 141 -6.40 0.91 -18.31
C ARG A 141 -6.23 2.32 -17.75
N SER A 142 -6.91 3.28 -18.38
CA SER A 142 -6.98 4.65 -17.87
C SER A 142 -7.53 4.67 -16.45
N PHE A 143 -6.91 5.48 -15.60
CA PHE A 143 -7.36 5.68 -14.24
C PHE A 143 -8.77 6.31 -14.24
N LYS A 144 -9.70 5.65 -13.56
CA LYS A 144 -11.08 6.13 -13.37
C LYS A 144 -11.38 6.12 -11.87
N PRO A 145 -11.26 7.27 -11.17
CA PRO A 145 -11.55 7.32 -9.74
C PRO A 145 -13.02 7.03 -9.48
N HIS A 146 -13.29 6.12 -8.54
CA HIS A 146 -14.63 5.68 -8.22
C HIS A 146 -14.68 5.17 -6.78
N LEU A 147 -15.87 5.25 -6.17
CA LEU A 147 -16.09 4.81 -4.79
C LEU A 147 -17.00 3.58 -4.78
N THR A 148 -16.39 2.40 -4.68
CA THR A 148 -17.13 1.13 -4.80
C THR A 148 -18.01 0.87 -3.58
N PHE A 149 -19.29 0.57 -3.80
CA PHE A 149 -20.21 0.11 -2.74
C PHE A 149 -20.58 -1.37 -2.86
N MET A 150 -20.43 -2.01 -4.02
CA MET A 150 -20.68 -3.45 -4.18
C MET A 150 -19.86 -4.11 -5.29
N LYS A 151 -19.56 -5.40 -5.14
CA LYS A 151 -18.80 -6.22 -6.11
C LYS A 151 -19.46 -7.60 -6.26
N LEU A 152 -20.22 -7.79 -7.33
CA LEU A 152 -20.97 -9.02 -7.60
C LEU A 152 -20.05 -10.22 -7.87
N TYR A 153 -18.96 -10.00 -8.61
CA TYR A 153 -18.00 -11.06 -8.96
C TYR A 153 -17.34 -11.73 -7.74
N LYS A 154 -17.33 -11.07 -6.58
CA LYS A 154 -16.83 -11.63 -5.31
C LYS A 154 -17.78 -12.62 -4.66
N VAL A 155 -18.98 -12.82 -5.21
CA VAL A 155 -19.97 -13.78 -4.71
C VAL A 155 -20.39 -14.74 -5.83
N PRO A 156 -19.53 -15.71 -6.22
CA PRO A 156 -19.77 -16.56 -7.39
C PRO A 156 -21.08 -17.35 -7.36
N TRP A 157 -21.58 -17.67 -6.15
CA TRP A 157 -22.84 -18.38 -5.98
C TRP A 157 -24.07 -17.59 -6.46
N LEU A 158 -24.04 -16.25 -6.40
CA LEU A 158 -25.14 -15.41 -6.93
C LEU A 158 -25.38 -15.65 -8.43
N ARG A 159 -24.31 -15.85 -9.19
CA ARG A 159 -24.39 -16.18 -10.62
C ARG A 159 -25.11 -17.51 -10.86
N LYS A 160 -24.89 -18.51 -9.99
CA LYS A 160 -25.55 -19.82 -10.06
C LYS A 160 -27.05 -19.72 -9.76
N MET A 161 -27.47 -18.72 -8.98
CA MET A 161 -28.87 -18.43 -8.68
C MET A 161 -29.56 -17.45 -9.65
N GLY A 162 -28.94 -17.18 -10.80
CA GLY A 162 -29.50 -16.30 -11.83
C GLY A 162 -29.16 -14.81 -11.69
N VAL A 163 -28.49 -14.38 -10.61
CA VAL A 163 -28.05 -12.99 -10.44
C VAL A 163 -26.72 -12.80 -11.17
N LYS A 164 -26.79 -12.51 -12.47
CA LYS A 164 -25.61 -12.39 -13.36
C LYS A 164 -25.06 -10.97 -13.47
N LYS A 165 -25.88 -9.95 -13.19
CA LYS A 165 -25.58 -8.53 -13.39
C LYS A 165 -26.26 -7.70 -12.30
N ILE A 166 -25.69 -6.54 -12.00
CA ILE A 166 -26.35 -5.51 -11.20
C ILE A 166 -27.37 -4.82 -12.11
N ASP A 167 -28.66 -4.96 -11.80
CA ASP A 167 -29.75 -4.29 -12.50
C ASP A 167 -29.76 -2.80 -12.13
N PRO A 168 -29.75 -1.86 -13.10
CA PRO A 168 -29.84 -0.44 -12.83
C PRO A 168 -31.03 -0.01 -11.97
N LYS A 169 -32.15 -0.75 -12.02
CA LYS A 169 -33.33 -0.49 -11.17
C LYS A 169 -32.99 -0.44 -9.68
N PHE A 170 -31.99 -1.23 -9.25
CA PHE A 170 -31.61 -1.29 -7.85
C PHE A 170 -31.12 0.05 -7.28
N TYR A 171 -30.53 0.90 -8.11
CA TYR A 171 -29.95 2.18 -7.70
C TYR A 171 -30.54 3.38 -8.44
N GLU A 172 -31.67 3.20 -9.14
CA GLU A 172 -32.33 4.25 -9.94
C GLU A 172 -32.57 5.54 -9.14
N LYS A 173 -33.00 5.41 -7.88
CA LYS A 173 -33.24 6.55 -6.98
C LYS A 173 -31.97 7.35 -6.61
N PHE A 174 -30.79 6.81 -6.93
CA PHE A 174 -29.49 7.37 -6.55
C PHE A 174 -28.65 7.84 -7.75
N ILE A 175 -29.16 7.75 -8.99
CA ILE A 175 -28.38 8.07 -10.21
C ILE A 175 -27.84 9.51 -10.25
N SER A 176 -28.52 10.44 -9.58
CA SER A 176 -28.14 11.86 -9.48
C SER A 176 -27.90 12.32 -8.05
N HIS A 177 -28.00 11.41 -7.06
CA HIS A 177 -27.89 11.74 -5.64
C HIS A 177 -26.49 12.25 -5.30
N ARG A 178 -26.41 13.37 -4.59
CA ARG A 178 -25.16 13.93 -4.04
C ARG A 178 -24.86 13.27 -2.71
N PHE A 179 -23.78 12.51 -2.65
CA PHE A 179 -23.36 11.78 -1.44
C PHE A 179 -22.53 12.66 -0.50
N GLY A 180 -21.89 13.71 -1.03
CA GLY A 180 -21.09 14.66 -0.26
C GLY A 180 -19.69 14.82 -0.85
N ASP A 181 -18.85 15.54 -0.12
CA ASP A 181 -17.51 15.91 -0.55
C ASP A 181 -16.45 15.32 0.40
N GLU A 182 -15.43 14.66 -0.16
CA GLU A 182 -14.29 14.14 0.61
C GLU A 182 -13.06 15.03 0.36
N MET A 183 -12.48 15.59 1.43
CA MET A 183 -11.22 16.30 1.30
C MET A 183 -10.06 15.29 1.31
N LEU A 184 -9.15 15.38 0.32
CA LEU A 184 -7.91 14.61 0.34
C LEU A 184 -7.04 15.07 1.52
N HIS A 185 -7.02 14.24 2.56
CA HIS A 185 -6.22 14.50 3.76
C HIS A 185 -5.19 13.40 4.04
N ARG A 186 -5.43 12.17 3.58
CA ARG A 186 -4.56 11.03 3.86
C ARG A 186 -4.48 10.11 2.65
N ILE A 187 -3.31 9.53 2.42
CA ILE A 187 -3.11 8.42 1.48
C ILE A 187 -2.46 7.27 2.22
N ASP A 188 -3.08 6.10 2.11
CA ASP A 188 -2.66 4.88 2.80
C ASP A 188 -2.09 3.87 1.80
N LEU A 189 -0.94 3.26 2.12
CA LEU A 189 -0.46 2.06 1.41
C LEU A 189 -1.11 0.84 2.05
N CYS A 190 -2.08 0.25 1.34
CA CYS A 190 -2.92 -0.81 1.85
C CYS A 190 -2.61 -2.17 1.21
N SER A 191 -2.70 -3.24 2.00
CA SER A 191 -2.69 -4.61 1.50
C SER A 191 -4.09 -5.06 1.09
N MET A 192 -4.21 -5.74 -0.06
CA MET A 192 -5.46 -6.36 -0.51
C MET A 192 -5.76 -7.69 0.18
N LEU A 193 -4.72 -8.36 0.69
CA LEU A 193 -4.78 -9.77 1.12
C LEU A 193 -4.64 -9.95 2.63
N LYS A 194 -3.94 -9.05 3.32
CA LYS A 194 -3.80 -9.11 4.78
C LYS A 194 -5.14 -8.88 5.48
N LYS A 195 -5.26 -9.40 6.71
CA LYS A 195 -6.45 -9.25 7.55
C LYS A 195 -6.76 -7.76 7.75
N LYS A 196 -8.01 -7.38 7.50
CA LYS A 196 -8.53 -6.03 7.77
C LYS A 196 -8.38 -5.66 9.24
N GLN A 197 -8.31 -4.36 9.50
CA GLN A 197 -8.30 -3.77 10.83
C GLN A 197 -9.64 -4.01 11.54
N SER A 198 -9.67 -3.79 12.87
CA SER A 198 -10.88 -3.96 13.69
C SER A 198 -12.04 -3.06 13.25
N ASN A 199 -11.75 -1.88 12.71
CA ASN A 199 -12.74 -0.95 12.15
C ASN A 199 -13.24 -1.35 10.75
N GLY A 200 -12.73 -2.44 10.16
CA GLY A 200 -13.09 -2.92 8.83
C GLY A 200 -12.30 -2.31 7.67
N TYR A 201 -11.38 -1.38 7.94
CA TYR A 201 -10.48 -0.80 6.93
C TYR A 201 -9.37 -1.80 6.57
N TYR A 202 -8.72 -1.55 5.44
CA TYR A 202 -7.62 -2.40 4.96
C TYR A 202 -6.43 -2.36 5.92
N HIS A 203 -5.64 -3.43 5.94
CA HIS A 203 -4.34 -3.40 6.61
C HIS A 203 -3.46 -2.33 5.94
N CYS A 204 -2.91 -1.42 6.72
CA CYS A 204 -2.09 -0.32 6.25
C CYS A 204 -0.64 -0.56 6.65
N GLU A 205 0.26 -0.53 5.67
CA GLU A 205 1.71 -0.61 5.92
C GLU A 205 2.27 0.76 6.34
N SER A 206 1.74 1.83 5.75
CA SER A 206 2.13 3.21 6.01
C SER A 206 1.05 4.18 5.51
N SER A 207 1.12 5.42 5.97
CA SER A 207 0.22 6.51 5.60
C SER A 207 0.99 7.82 5.51
N ILE A 208 0.59 8.70 4.59
CA ILE A 208 1.01 10.10 4.55
C ILE A 208 -0.21 11.00 4.75
N VAL A 209 0.00 12.13 5.43
CA VAL A 209 -1.00 13.18 5.62
C VAL A 209 -0.66 14.35 4.70
N ILE A 210 -1.68 14.87 4.02
CA ILE A 210 -1.60 15.93 3.00
C ILE A 210 -2.31 17.18 3.53
N GLY A 211 -1.76 18.36 3.25
CA GLY A 211 -2.34 19.64 3.63
C GLY A 211 -2.11 20.03 5.09
N GLN A 212 -1.31 19.28 5.84
CA GLN A 212 -0.70 19.76 7.08
C GLN A 212 0.61 20.45 6.73
N ARG A 213 0.64 21.78 6.82
CA ARG A 213 1.92 22.46 7.03
C ARG A 213 2.44 22.00 8.40
N PRO A 214 3.71 21.63 8.56
CA PRO A 214 4.30 21.40 9.87
C PRO A 214 4.00 22.63 10.74
N ILE A 215 3.22 22.47 11.80
CA ILE A 215 2.73 23.61 12.60
C ILE A 215 3.84 24.09 13.55
N GLY A 216 4.95 23.34 13.64
CA GLY A 216 6.16 23.78 14.32
C GLY A 216 7.40 22.96 13.99
N ILE A 217 8.53 23.40 14.55
CA ILE A 217 9.85 22.77 14.44
C ILE A 217 9.80 21.30 14.86
N GLN A 218 8.95 20.95 15.84
CA GLN A 218 8.81 19.58 16.34
C GLN A 218 8.27 18.61 15.27
N ASP A 219 7.33 19.05 14.44
CA ASP A 219 6.78 18.21 13.37
C ASP A 219 7.80 17.96 12.26
N LEU A 220 8.59 18.99 11.92
CA LEU A 220 9.73 18.88 11.01
C LEU A 220 10.79 17.92 11.55
N ILE A 221 11.12 18.01 12.84
CA ILE A 221 12.05 17.09 13.51
C ILE A 221 11.49 15.67 13.47
N ASN A 222 10.21 15.47 13.79
CA ASN A 222 9.60 14.14 13.79
C ASN A 222 9.60 13.51 12.39
N GLU A 223 9.27 14.28 11.34
CA GLU A 223 9.38 13.81 9.96
C GLU A 223 10.82 13.44 9.58
N ALA A 224 11.79 14.29 9.94
CA ALA A 224 13.21 14.02 9.70
C ALA A 224 13.68 12.77 10.44
N LEU A 225 13.29 12.60 11.71
CA LEU A 225 13.60 11.43 12.52
C LEU A 225 13.00 10.15 11.94
N GLN A 226 11.76 10.22 11.45
CA GLN A 226 11.10 9.09 10.80
C GLN A 226 11.84 8.68 9.53
N ARG A 227 12.25 9.64 8.70
CA ARG A 227 13.08 9.36 7.51
C ARG A 227 14.40 8.69 7.88
N GLU A 228 15.14 9.25 8.84
CA GLU A 228 16.42 8.66 9.31
C GLU A 228 16.25 7.25 9.88
N ARG A 229 15.21 7.05 10.71
CA ARG A 229 14.92 5.74 11.31
C ARG A 229 14.60 4.70 10.25
N MET A 230 13.91 5.08 9.18
CA MET A 230 13.60 4.20 8.05
C MET A 230 14.84 3.83 7.25
N VAL A 231 15.69 4.81 6.92
CA VAL A 231 16.99 4.58 6.27
C VAL A 231 17.83 3.60 7.09
N LEU A 232 17.91 3.80 8.41
CA LEU A 232 18.64 2.93 9.31
C LEU A 232 18.03 1.52 9.33
N LYS A 233 16.71 1.40 9.42
CA LYS A 233 16.00 0.12 9.42
C LYS A 233 16.23 -0.66 8.11
N SER A 234 16.26 0.05 6.97
CA SER A 234 16.59 -0.54 5.67
C SER A 234 18.03 -1.05 5.62
N LYS A 235 19.00 -0.25 6.08
CA LYS A 235 20.42 -0.68 6.19
C LYS A 235 20.57 -1.90 7.10
N VAL A 236 19.90 -1.92 8.26
CA VAL A 236 19.92 -3.07 9.18
C VAL A 236 19.35 -4.31 8.51
N LYS A 237 18.29 -4.19 7.72
CA LYS A 237 17.74 -5.31 6.94
C LYS A 237 18.76 -5.83 5.92
N GLN A 238 19.39 -4.95 5.15
CA GLN A 238 20.42 -5.31 4.17
C GLN A 238 21.62 -6.02 4.83
N ILE A 239 22.06 -5.54 6.00
CA ILE A 239 23.13 -6.19 6.77
C ILE A 239 22.69 -7.60 7.20
N LYS A 240 21.47 -7.76 7.71
CA LYS A 240 20.93 -9.08 8.08
C LYS A 240 20.90 -10.04 6.89
N GLU A 241 20.45 -9.57 5.73
CA GLU A 241 20.44 -10.37 4.49
C GLU A 241 21.87 -10.75 4.07
N LEU A 242 22.82 -9.82 4.12
CA LEU A 242 24.22 -10.09 3.79
C LEU A 242 24.84 -11.13 4.73
N LEU A 243 24.57 -11.04 6.03
CA LEU A 243 25.03 -12.00 7.04
C LEU A 243 24.39 -13.39 6.91
N LEU A 244 23.24 -13.50 6.23
CA LEU A 244 22.61 -14.78 5.93
C LEU A 244 23.16 -15.43 4.65
N GLN A 245 23.96 -14.73 3.84
CA GLN A 245 24.53 -15.31 2.63
C GLN A 245 25.58 -16.38 2.97
N PRO A 246 25.52 -17.58 2.37
CA PRO A 246 26.45 -18.67 2.67
C PRO A 246 27.92 -18.30 2.47
N GLU A 247 28.22 -17.51 1.43
CA GLU A 247 29.58 -17.04 1.13
C GLU A 247 30.11 -16.09 2.22
N THR A 248 29.26 -15.17 2.70
CA THR A 248 29.58 -14.26 3.81
C THR A 248 29.79 -15.05 5.09
N GLN A 249 28.93 -16.03 5.39
CA GLN A 249 29.09 -16.90 6.56
C GLN A 249 30.36 -17.75 6.48
N ALA A 250 30.69 -18.28 5.30
CA ALA A 250 31.90 -19.04 5.08
C ALA A 250 33.15 -18.18 5.28
N LYS A 251 33.18 -16.94 4.76
CA LYS A 251 34.27 -15.97 5.01
C LYS A 251 34.41 -15.64 6.49
N ILE A 252 33.31 -15.33 7.16
CA ILE A 252 33.30 -15.05 8.61
C ILE A 252 33.86 -16.25 9.40
N ARG A 253 33.43 -17.46 9.07
CA ARG A 253 33.97 -18.68 9.70
C ARG A 253 35.47 -18.85 9.45
N ARG A 254 35.92 -18.60 8.21
CA ARG A 254 37.34 -18.71 7.84
C ARG A 254 38.22 -17.77 8.66
N GLU A 255 37.83 -16.50 8.77
CA GLU A 255 38.60 -15.51 9.51
C GLU A 255 38.58 -15.77 11.02
N LEU A 256 37.44 -16.21 11.58
CA LEU A 256 37.31 -16.45 13.01
C LEU A 256 37.96 -17.77 13.48
N PHE A 257 37.96 -18.82 12.65
CA PHE A 257 38.34 -20.17 13.07
C PHE A 257 39.54 -20.77 12.32
N GLU A 258 39.89 -20.29 11.13
CA GLU A 258 41.01 -20.85 10.34
C GLU A 258 42.26 -19.94 10.35
N GLY A 259 42.13 -18.65 10.64
CA GLY A 259 43.25 -17.69 10.66
C GLY A 259 44.15 -17.70 11.90
N ARG A 260 43.85 -18.52 12.93
CA ARG A 260 44.56 -18.50 14.23
C ARG A 260 45.59 -19.61 14.43
N SER A 261 45.82 -20.46 13.44
CA SER A 261 46.69 -21.64 13.60
C SER A 261 48.00 -21.54 12.84
N ILE A 262 48.74 -20.43 12.97
CA ILE A 262 50.16 -20.37 12.59
C ILE A 262 50.85 -19.43 13.58
N ASN A 263 51.42 -20.01 14.64
CA ASN A 263 52.61 -19.57 15.38
C ASN A 263 52.63 -20.29 16.73
N ASN A 264 53.10 -21.55 16.72
CA ASN A 264 53.77 -22.16 17.86
C ASN A 264 54.52 -23.39 17.33
N SER A 265 55.64 -23.13 16.67
CA SER A 265 56.68 -24.13 16.48
C SER A 265 58.03 -23.43 16.50
N ASN A 266 58.88 -23.91 17.39
CA ASN A 266 60.35 -23.77 17.45
C ASN A 266 60.89 -22.69 18.40
N GLN A 267 61.15 -23.13 19.63
CA GLN A 267 62.49 -22.98 20.21
C GLN A 267 62.86 -24.28 20.94
N GLU A 268 63.77 -25.04 20.33
CA GLU A 268 64.59 -26.06 20.98
C GLU A 268 65.53 -25.38 21.99
N ASN A 269 65.75 -26.00 23.15
CA ASN A 269 67.05 -26.57 23.49
C ASN A 269 67.04 -27.24 24.88
N ASP A 270 67.64 -28.43 24.91
CA ASP A 270 68.12 -29.22 26.05
C ASP A 270 68.67 -28.39 27.22
N VAL A 271 68.40 -28.84 28.46
CA VAL A 271 69.43 -29.31 29.43
C VAL A 271 68.78 -30.25 30.46
N ASP A 272 69.39 -31.43 30.58
CA ASP A 272 69.18 -32.54 31.52
C ASP A 272 69.56 -32.20 32.99
N PHE A 273 68.95 -32.83 34.00
CA PHE A 273 69.64 -33.38 35.19
C PHE A 273 68.69 -34.04 36.22
N ASN A 274 69.18 -35.17 36.75
CA ASN A 274 68.59 -36.13 37.68
C ASN A 274 68.21 -35.64 39.10
N ALA A 275 67.27 -36.40 39.68
CA ALA A 275 67.14 -36.86 41.08
C ALA A 275 66.88 -35.85 42.23
N THR A 276 65.78 -36.04 42.97
CA THR A 276 65.72 -36.78 44.27
C THR A 276 64.41 -36.49 45.00
N LEU A 277 63.72 -37.54 45.43
CA LEU A 277 62.65 -37.53 46.44
C LEU A 277 63.26 -37.47 47.84
N THR A 278 62.80 -36.51 48.65
CA THR A 278 62.60 -36.68 50.09
C THR A 278 61.22 -36.14 50.43
#